data_AF-A0A7H8NQM3-F1
#
_entry.id   AF-A0A7H8NQM3-F1
#
_cell.length_a   1.000
_cell.length_b   1.000
_cell.length_c   1.000
_cell.angle_alpha   90.00
_cell.angle_beta   90.00
_cell.angle_gamma   90.00
#
_symmetry.space_group_name_H-M   'P 1'
#
loop_
_entity.id
_entity.type
_entity.pdbx_description
1 polymer ?
#
loop_
_entity_poly.entity_id
_entity_poly.type
_entity_poly.pdbx_seq_one_letter_code
_entity_poly.pdbx_strand_id
1 'polypeptide(L)'
;MSHSVTSILSQIRSYQTQVGQPALNPLAEAPRSNALPGTVLDAPQVQPASFTETLRGAIAGVNDAQQKSGALAKAFELGEPGADLAKVMVASQQSQIAFRATVEVRNRLVQAYQDVMNMPL
;
A
#
# COMPACT_ATOMS: atom_id res chain seq x y z
N MET A 1 -11.59 -40.68 18.31
CA MET A 1 -11.30 -39.75 17.21
C MET A 1 -12.57 -39.16 16.54
N SER A 2 -13.78 -39.41 17.03
CA SER A 2 -15.05 -38.98 16.39
C SER A 2 -15.72 -37.72 16.99
N HIS A 3 -15.30 -37.28 18.19
CA HIS A 3 -15.93 -36.13 18.89
C HIS A 3 -15.65 -34.76 18.24
N SER A 4 -14.54 -34.63 17.51
CA SER A 4 -14.13 -33.35 16.90
C SER A 4 -15.00 -32.95 15.70
N VAL A 5 -15.60 -33.93 15.00
CA VAL A 5 -16.46 -33.68 13.82
C VAL A 5 -17.79 -33.05 14.25
N THR A 6 -18.38 -33.51 15.36
CA THR A 6 -19.62 -32.95 15.93
C THR A 6 -19.39 -31.54 16.49
N SER A 7 -18.20 -31.25 17.04
CA SER A 7 -17.84 -29.91 17.54
C SER A 7 -17.69 -28.88 16.41
N ILE A 8 -17.13 -29.27 15.26
CA ILE A 8 -16.99 -28.35 14.12
C ILE A 8 -18.33 -28.12 13.43
N LEU A 9 -19.20 -29.14 13.33
CA LEU A 9 -20.55 -29.00 12.77
C LEU A 9 -21.47 -28.11 13.62
N SER A 10 -21.32 -28.11 14.95
CA SER A 10 -22.03 -27.19 15.83
C SER A 10 -21.46 -25.76 15.77
N GLN A 11 -20.15 -25.61 15.62
CA GLN A 11 -19.50 -24.31 15.41
C GLN A 11 -19.96 -23.62 14.12
N ILE A 12 -20.05 -24.36 13.01
CA ILE A 12 -20.53 -23.82 11.72
C ILE A 12 -21.99 -23.37 11.81
N ARG A 13 -22.83 -24.10 12.56
CA ARG A 13 -24.25 -23.74 12.75
C ARG A 13 -24.42 -22.45 13.56
N SER A 14 -23.57 -22.23 14.57
CA SER A 14 -23.57 -20.98 15.34
C SER A 14 -23.14 -19.77 14.49
N TYR A 15 -22.25 -19.96 13.51
CA TYR A 15 -21.82 -18.89 12.63
C TYR A 15 -22.88 -18.49 11.59
N GLN A 16 -23.71 -19.43 11.13
CA GLN A 16 -24.80 -19.14 10.19
C GLN A 16 -25.95 -18.35 10.81
N THR A 17 -26.14 -18.45 12.14
CA THR A 17 -27.20 -17.71 12.85
C THR A 17 -26.81 -16.27 13.19
N GLN A 18 -25.54 -15.89 12.99
CA GLN A 18 -25.05 -14.53 13.25
C GLN A 18 -25.14 -13.60 12.03
N VAL A 19 -25.45 -14.13 10.83
CA VAL A 19 -25.51 -13.35 9.58
C VAL A 19 -26.96 -12.94 9.23
N GLY A 20 -27.93 -13.23 10.10
CA GLY A 20 -29.37 -13.11 9.81
C GLY A 20 -30.18 -12.14 10.67
N GLN A 21 -29.58 -11.06 11.20
CA GLN A 21 -30.33 -10.04 11.96
C GLN A 21 -30.20 -8.64 11.34
N PRO A 22 -31.17 -8.21 10.52
CA PRO A 22 -31.42 -6.80 10.27
C PRO A 22 -32.13 -6.23 11.50
N ALA A 23 -31.37 -5.54 12.36
CA ALA A 23 -31.92 -4.75 13.45
C ALA A 23 -32.61 -3.50 12.88
N LEU A 24 -33.87 -3.65 12.49
CA LEU A 24 -34.77 -2.55 12.21
C LEU A 24 -35.27 -2.00 13.56
N ASN A 25 -34.59 -0.98 14.08
CA ASN A 25 -35.12 -0.15 15.16
C ASN A 25 -35.81 1.08 14.54
N PRO A 26 -37.15 1.19 14.57
CA PRO A 26 -37.85 2.41 14.25
C PRO A 26 -37.96 3.26 15.53
N LEU A 27 -37.01 4.17 15.72
CA LEU A 27 -37.08 5.21 16.75
C LEU A 27 -37.42 6.55 16.08
N ALA A 28 -38.72 6.86 16.16
CA ALA A 28 -39.30 8.17 16.47
C ALA A 28 -38.65 9.45 15.93
N GLU A 29 -39.49 10.23 15.24
CA GLU A 29 -39.43 11.67 15.00
C GLU A 29 -38.75 12.52 16.11
N ALA A 30 -37.85 13.42 15.70
CA ALA A 30 -38.00 14.87 15.89
C ALA A 30 -36.89 15.65 15.15
N PRO A 31 -37.22 16.73 14.41
CA PRO A 31 -36.23 17.62 13.83
C PRO A 31 -35.74 18.58 14.92
N ARG A 32 -34.46 18.49 15.30
CA ARG A 32 -33.81 19.55 16.08
C ARG A 32 -32.63 20.08 15.29
N SER A 33 -32.95 21.08 14.48
CA SER A 33 -32.06 22.17 14.11
C SER A 33 -31.49 22.79 15.40
N ASN A 34 -30.30 22.33 15.79
CA ASN A 34 -29.45 23.03 16.74
C ASN A 34 -28.09 23.23 16.08
N ALA A 35 -27.96 24.38 15.41
CA ALA A 35 -26.69 24.89 14.93
C ALA A 35 -25.73 25.02 16.12
N LEU A 36 -24.69 24.18 16.12
CA LEU A 36 -23.50 24.36 16.94
C LEU A 36 -22.48 25.09 16.06
N PRO A 37 -22.13 26.35 16.37
CA PRO A 37 -21.12 27.08 15.61
C PRO A 37 -19.72 26.59 15.99
N GLY A 38 -18.94 26.22 14.98
CA GLY A 38 -17.49 26.36 15.01
C GLY A 38 -16.71 25.35 15.86
N THR A 39 -16.67 24.10 15.41
CA THR A 39 -15.45 23.30 15.59
C THR A 39 -15.07 22.74 14.22
N VAL A 40 -14.38 23.55 13.44
CA VAL A 40 -13.56 23.06 12.33
C VAL A 40 -12.56 22.10 12.93
N LEU A 41 -12.83 20.80 12.81
CA LEU A 41 -11.79 19.80 12.93
C LEU A 41 -10.87 20.05 11.75
N ASP A 42 -9.81 20.82 11.99
CA ASP A 42 -8.62 20.87 11.16
C ASP A 42 -8.06 19.45 11.13
N ALA A 43 -8.60 18.64 10.22
CA ALA A 43 -7.95 17.41 9.81
C ALA A 43 -6.60 17.88 9.23
N PRO A 44 -5.45 17.43 9.77
CA PRO A 44 -4.17 17.83 9.25
C PRO A 44 -4.19 17.51 7.76
N GLN A 45 -4.17 18.58 6.96
CA GLN A 45 -4.02 18.48 5.51
C GLN A 45 -2.65 17.84 5.32
N VAL A 46 -2.62 16.51 5.20
CA VAL A 46 -1.46 15.77 4.72
C VAL A 46 -1.29 16.29 3.30
N GLN A 47 -0.49 17.34 3.17
CA GLN A 47 -0.07 17.82 1.87
C GLN A 47 0.56 16.61 1.20
N PRO A 48 -0.02 16.11 0.10
CA PRO A 48 0.57 15.00 -0.61
C PRO A 48 2.01 15.41 -0.92
N ALA A 49 2.97 14.57 -0.52
CA ALA A 49 4.37 14.81 -0.81
C ALA A 49 4.48 15.25 -2.27
N SER A 50 5.15 16.38 -2.52
CA SER A 50 5.16 16.96 -3.86
C SER A 50 5.59 15.88 -4.85
N PHE A 51 4.95 15.84 -6.02
CA PHE A 51 5.23 14.79 -7.00
C PHE A 51 6.73 14.71 -7.35
N THR A 52 7.41 15.87 -7.39
CA THR A 52 8.87 15.98 -7.55
C THR A 52 9.64 15.31 -6.41
N GLU A 53 9.17 15.41 -5.17
CA GLU A 53 9.73 14.71 -4.01
C GLU A 53 9.60 13.19 -4.17
N THR A 54 8.42 12.73 -4.61
CA THR A 54 8.17 11.30 -4.85
C THR A 54 9.05 10.75 -5.98
N LEU A 55 9.21 11.50 -7.07
CA LEU A 55 10.09 11.11 -8.18
C LEU A 55 11.56 11.10 -7.76
N ARG A 56 12.00 12.12 -7.00
CA ARG A 56 13.36 12.17 -6.44
C ARG A 56 13.60 10.97 -5.53
N GLY A 57 12.63 10.63 -4.69
CA GLY A 57 12.65 9.45 -3.83
C GLY A 57 12.72 8.14 -4.64
N ALA A 58 11.95 8.02 -5.72
CA ALA A 58 11.99 6.83 -6.58
C ALA A 58 13.35 6.64 -7.25
N ILE A 59 13.94 7.71 -7.81
CA ILE A 59 15.27 7.67 -8.42
C ILE A 59 16.34 7.31 -7.38
N ALA A 60 16.29 7.91 -6.19
CA ALA A 60 17.18 7.57 -5.08
C ALA A 60 17.02 6.11 -4.66
N GLY A 61 15.78 5.61 -4.57
CA GLY A 61 15.47 4.23 -4.23
C GLY A 61 16.00 3.22 -5.25
N VAL A 62 15.97 3.54 -6.55
CA VAL A 62 16.61 2.70 -7.58
C VAL A 62 18.12 2.64 -7.39
N ASN A 63 18.76 3.78 -7.12
CA ASN A 63 20.20 3.83 -6.89
C ASN A 63 20.61 2.98 -5.68
N ASP A 64 19.88 3.11 -4.56
CA ASP A 64 20.10 2.30 -3.36
C ASP A 64 19.93 0.81 -3.64
N ALA A 65 18.84 0.42 -4.33
CA ALA A 65 18.59 -0.98 -4.68
C ALA A 65 19.73 -1.56 -5.53
N GLN A 66 20.20 -0.82 -6.55
CA GLN A 66 21.32 -1.24 -7.37
C GLN A 66 22.63 -1.38 -6.58
N GLN A 67 22.96 -0.41 -5.72
CA GLN A 67 24.14 -0.48 -4.87
C GLN A 67 24.08 -1.69 -3.93
N LYS A 68 22.92 -1.93 -3.31
CA LYS A 68 22.70 -3.05 -2.40
C LYS A 68 22.84 -4.40 -3.12
N SER A 69 22.27 -4.54 -4.31
CA SER A 69 22.42 -5.76 -5.11
C SER A 69 23.88 -6.00 -5.49
N GLY A 70 24.62 -4.95 -5.87
CA GLY A 70 26.05 -5.05 -6.20
C GLY A 70 26.91 -5.41 -4.99
N ALA A 71 26.62 -4.82 -3.82
CA ALA A 71 27.31 -5.14 -2.58
C ALA A 71 27.08 -6.60 -2.15
N LEU A 72 25.84 -7.08 -2.27
CA LEU A 72 25.51 -8.48 -1.96
C LEU A 72 26.17 -9.45 -2.94
N ALA A 73 26.19 -9.12 -4.24
CA ALA A 73 26.88 -9.93 -5.25
C ALA A 73 28.39 -10.02 -4.94
N LYS A 74 29.03 -8.90 -4.62
CA LYS A 74 30.44 -8.85 -4.25
C LYS A 74 30.75 -9.63 -2.97
N ALA A 75 29.91 -9.50 -1.94
CA ALA A 75 30.06 -10.26 -0.69
C ALA A 75 29.96 -11.78 -0.94
N PHE A 76 29.08 -12.19 -1.86
CA PHE A 76 28.95 -13.59 -2.27
C PHE A 76 30.18 -14.07 -3.07
N GLU A 77 30.67 -13.28 -4.02
CA GLU A 77 31.89 -13.60 -4.80
C GLU A 77 33.13 -13.73 -3.91
N LEU A 78 33.21 -12.93 -2.84
CA LEU A 78 34.28 -12.98 -1.84
C LEU A 78 34.12 -14.12 -0.82
N GLY A 79 33.00 -14.83 -0.83
CA GLY A 79 32.71 -15.93 0.09
C GLY A 79 32.50 -15.47 1.55
N GLU A 80 32.01 -14.25 1.77
CA GLU A 80 31.78 -13.76 3.14
C GLU A 80 30.80 -14.68 3.91
N PRO A 81 31.09 -14.99 5.19
CA PRO A 81 30.20 -15.80 6.01
C PRO A 81 28.84 -15.10 6.18
N GLY A 82 27.78 -15.72 5.65
CA GLY A 82 26.41 -15.18 5.66
C GLY A 82 25.97 -14.52 4.35
N ALA A 83 26.86 -14.42 3.36
CA ALA A 83 26.51 -14.10 1.98
C ALA A 83 25.81 -15.30 1.32
N ASP A 84 24.56 -15.09 0.91
CA ASP A 84 23.69 -16.13 0.38
C ASP A 84 23.27 -15.74 -1.05
N LEU A 85 23.49 -16.65 -2.00
CA LEU A 85 23.09 -16.46 -3.40
C LEU A 85 21.60 -16.10 -3.52
N ALA A 86 20.73 -16.69 -2.69
CA ALA A 86 19.31 -16.37 -2.66
C ALA A 86 19.07 -14.89 -2.32
N LYS A 87 19.83 -14.32 -1.37
CA LYS A 87 19.73 -12.88 -1.04
C LYS A 87 20.18 -12.00 -2.20
N VAL A 88 21.25 -12.39 -2.92
CA VAL A 88 21.70 -11.68 -4.13
C VAL A 88 20.61 -11.68 -5.19
N MET A 89 20.01 -12.85 -5.45
CA MET A 89 18.96 -12.98 -6.46
C MET A 89 17.69 -12.21 -6.09
N VAL A 90 17.29 -12.19 -4.82
CA VAL A 90 16.14 -11.41 -4.35
C VAL A 90 16.43 -9.91 -4.47
N ALA A 91 17.61 -9.45 -4.05
CA ALA A 91 17.99 -8.04 -4.16
C ALA A 91 18.07 -7.58 -5.63
N SER A 92 18.57 -8.43 -6.52
CA SER A 92 18.59 -8.18 -7.97
C SER A 92 17.18 -8.05 -8.55
N GLN A 93 16.27 -8.98 -8.21
CA GLN A 93 14.86 -8.92 -8.62
C GLN A 93 14.17 -7.66 -8.09
N GLN A 94 14.39 -7.31 -6.83
CA GLN A 94 13.84 -6.10 -6.22
C GLN A 94 14.32 -4.84 -6.96
N SER A 95 15.62 -4.78 -7.31
CA SER A 95 16.20 -3.67 -8.07
C SER A 95 15.56 -3.55 -9.46
N GLN A 96 15.34 -4.68 -10.14
CA GLN A 96 14.69 -4.71 -11.45
C GLN A 96 13.25 -4.17 -11.38
N ILE A 97 12.48 -4.58 -10.35
CA ILE A 97 11.10 -4.13 -10.16
C ILE A 97 11.06 -2.63 -9.82
N ALA A 98 11.92 -2.17 -8.91
CA ALA A 98 12.02 -0.76 -8.54
C ALA A 98 12.39 0.13 -9.74
N PHE A 99 13.30 -0.33 -10.59
CA PHE A 99 13.66 0.37 -11.83
C PHE A 99 12.47 0.49 -12.77
N ARG A 100 11.74 -0.60 -13.03
CA ARG A 100 10.54 -0.58 -13.88
C ARG A 100 9.49 0.39 -13.36
N ALA A 101 9.23 0.36 -12.05
CA ALA A 101 8.31 1.29 -11.41
C ALA A 101 8.73 2.76 -11.63
N THR A 102 10.02 3.06 -11.55
CA THR A 102 10.54 4.42 -11.77
C THR A 102 10.39 4.88 -13.22
N VAL A 103 10.58 3.98 -14.20
CA VAL A 103 10.34 4.29 -15.61
C VAL A 103 8.87 4.60 -15.86
N GLU A 104 7.94 3.86 -15.24
CA GLU A 104 6.51 4.15 -15.33
C GLU A 104 6.16 5.53 -14.77
N VAL A 105 6.72 5.90 -13.61
CA VAL A 105 6.53 7.24 -13.03
C VAL A 105 7.08 8.32 -13.97
N ARG A 106 8.26 8.10 -14.58
CA ARG A 106 8.84 9.01 -15.57
C ARG A 106 7.92 9.19 -16.78
N ASN A 107 7.40 8.09 -17.33
CA ASN A 107 6.51 8.14 -18.48
C ASN A 107 5.21 8.85 -18.14
N ARG A 108 4.66 8.61 -16.95
CA ARG A 108 3.45 9.29 -16.47
C ARG A 108 3.66 10.80 -16.30
N LEU A 109 4.85 11.24 -15.85
CA LEU A 109 5.20 12.66 -15.78
C LEU A 109 5.23 13.31 -17.16
N VAL A 110 5.88 12.64 -18.12
CA VAL A 110 6.00 13.14 -19.50
C VAL A 110 4.62 13.25 -20.15
N GLN A 111 3.71 12.32 -19.86
CA GLN A 111 2.31 12.38 -20.30
C GLN A 111 1.56 13.54 -19.63
N ALA A 112 1.61 13.66 -18.29
CA ALA A 112 0.91 14.71 -17.58
C ALA A 112 1.35 16.13 -18.00
N TYR A 113 2.64 16.32 -18.29
CA TYR A 113 3.14 17.58 -18.84
C TYR A 113 2.57 17.85 -20.24
N GLN A 114 2.55 16.84 -21.12
CA GLN A 114 1.94 16.96 -22.44
C GLN A 114 0.43 17.23 -22.37
N ASP A 115 -0.29 16.60 -21.45
CA ASP A 115 -1.74 16.78 -21.27
C ASP A 115 -2.07 18.22 -20.85
N VAL A 116 -1.28 18.81 -19.94
CA VAL A 116 -1.43 20.22 -19.54
C VAL A 116 -1.12 21.17 -20.70
N MET A 117 -0.12 20.85 -21.53
CA MET A 117 0.23 21.66 -22.72
C MET A 117 -0.82 21.59 -23.82
N ASN A 118 -1.46 20.43 -24.00
CA ASN A 118 -2.46 20.20 -25.03
C ASN A 118 -3.89 20.50 -24.57
N MET A 119 -4.09 20.93 -23.33
CA MET A 119 -5.38 21.40 -22.86
C MET A 119 -5.72 22.70 -23.60
N PRO A 120 -6.78 22.76 -24.42
CA PRO A 120 -7.21 24.02 -25.00
C PRO A 120 -7.68 24.95 -23.87
N LEU A 121 -7.19 26.19 -23.88
CA LEU A 121 -7.67 27.27 -23.00
C LEU A 121 -9.15 27.57 -23.26
#